data_AF-A0A8H5BPE3-F1
#
_entry.id   AF-A0A8H5BPE3-F1
#
_cell.length_a   1.000
_cell.length_b   1.000
_cell.length_c   1.000
_cell.angle_alpha   90.00
_cell.angle_beta   90.00
_cell.angle_gamma   90.00
#
_symmetry.space_group_name_H-M   'P 1'
#
loop_
_entity.id
_entity.type
_entity.pdbx_description
1 polymer ?
#
loop_
_entity_poly.entity_id
_entity_poly.type
_entity_poly.pdbx_seq_one_letter_code
_entity_poly.pdbx_strand_id
1 'polypeptide(L)'
;MLNLPYQSYVAWRVCVTMFHVAAILSTLLRIRTRYKSQRMWLDDYLVIVPMTVDFIYCISPWALPLLSPDPRGTGQFDLRKLWAVLLLCFTVIWFSRICFMLSLARIFPPGSPTRSRILSLVFLFALLFCVVVLLLAFHCDPYNSSATHCVKFLRFDPATKYAYSVDTISDIIMIITPLVVLWKVKLPKLEKRIILAALSGSIMTLLLFAVLMFITFGPFQRYNLPYVILSIMLSHLTAASSLLTCNALVVVTNIFRVYRRRTGRIEEARSPETTSADSSNPTRPAPTSAPVFELDKTKEDANHQSPQSSYDPNIDTTSDGATESEGSAAPVSMFTLTQITMEDYDSRYGPPDSTNPRSRLPGVPISSTRVA
;
A
#
# COMPACT_ATOMS: atom_id res chain seq x y z
N MET A 1 -11.52 25.35 -20.78
CA MET A 1 -10.78 24.11 -21.13
C MET A 1 -9.37 24.26 -20.60
N LEU A 2 -8.90 23.33 -19.76
CA LEU A 2 -7.55 23.39 -19.21
C LEU A 2 -6.60 22.74 -20.23
N ASN A 3 -5.94 23.55 -21.07
CA ASN A 3 -4.92 23.05 -21.99
C ASN A 3 -3.63 22.83 -21.19
N LEU A 4 -3.34 21.59 -20.82
CA LEU A 4 -2.02 21.28 -20.25
C LEU A 4 -0.97 21.47 -21.35
N PRO A 5 0.06 22.31 -21.12
CA PRO A 5 1.14 22.47 -22.08
C PRO A 5 1.86 21.13 -22.26
N TYR A 6 2.18 20.78 -23.50
CA TYR A 6 2.86 19.52 -23.86
C TYR A 6 4.11 19.24 -23.01
N GLN A 7 4.87 20.28 -22.67
CA GLN A 7 6.07 20.21 -21.84
C GLN A 7 5.82 19.59 -20.45
N SER A 8 4.62 19.76 -19.90
CA SER A 8 4.27 19.17 -18.59
C SER A 8 4.22 17.63 -18.65
N TYR A 9 3.84 17.05 -19.78
CA TYR A 9 3.59 15.61 -19.87
C TYR A 9 4.88 14.77 -19.78
N VAL A 10 5.96 15.22 -20.42
CA VAL A 10 7.27 14.53 -20.34
C VAL A 10 7.80 14.58 -18.90
N ALA A 11 7.67 15.71 -18.22
CA ALA A 11 8.08 15.85 -16.82
C ALA A 11 7.32 14.86 -15.91
N TRP A 12 6.00 14.72 -16.08
CA TRP A 12 5.20 13.74 -15.35
C TRP A 12 5.70 12.30 -15.55
N ARG A 13 6.00 11.90 -16.79
CA ARG A 13 6.54 10.57 -17.08
C ARG A 13 7.87 10.32 -16.37
N VAL A 14 8.78 11.30 -16.42
CA VAL A 14 10.08 11.21 -15.74
C VAL A 14 9.89 11.07 -14.23
N CYS A 15 9.07 11.94 -13.61
CA CYS A 15 8.76 11.85 -12.18
C CYS A 15 8.21 10.47 -11.80
N VAL A 16 7.20 9.98 -12.53
CA VAL A 16 6.61 8.65 -12.31
C VAL A 16 7.66 7.54 -12.41
N THR A 17 8.52 7.56 -13.43
CA THR A 17 9.58 6.54 -13.55
C THR A 17 10.57 6.57 -12.38
N MET A 18 10.90 7.75 -11.85
CA MET A 18 11.77 7.85 -10.68
C MET A 18 11.14 7.18 -9.45
N PHE A 19 9.83 7.33 -9.24
CA PHE A 19 9.12 6.65 -8.16
C PHE A 19 9.13 5.13 -8.31
N HIS A 20 8.90 4.61 -9.53
CA HIS A 20 9.00 3.17 -9.80
C HIS A 20 10.42 2.63 -9.59
N VAL A 21 11.44 3.33 -10.09
CA VAL A 21 12.84 2.93 -9.87
C VAL A 21 13.17 2.90 -8.38
N ALA A 22 12.73 3.90 -7.61
CA ALA A 22 12.90 3.90 -6.16
C ALA A 22 12.19 2.72 -5.48
N ALA A 23 10.96 2.38 -5.92
CA ALA A 23 10.21 1.24 -5.41
C ALA A 23 10.90 -0.10 -5.70
N ILE A 24 11.39 -0.30 -6.92
CA ILE A 24 12.12 -1.50 -7.35
C ILE A 24 13.43 -1.63 -6.57
N LEU A 25 14.22 -0.56 -6.48
CA LEU A 25 15.47 -0.56 -5.69
C LEU A 25 15.22 -0.86 -4.21
N SER A 26 14.16 -0.29 -3.63
CA SER A 26 13.73 -0.58 -2.25
C SER A 26 13.39 -2.07 -2.06
N THR A 27 12.71 -2.68 -3.05
CA THR A 27 12.39 -4.11 -3.04
C THR A 27 13.66 -4.97 -3.14
N LEU A 28 14.61 -4.62 -4.01
CA LEU A 28 15.89 -5.33 -4.13
C LEU A 28 16.71 -5.23 -2.85
N LEU A 29 16.73 -4.07 -2.19
CA LEU A 29 17.37 -3.91 -0.88
C LEU A 29 16.72 -4.79 0.19
N ARG A 30 15.37 -4.86 0.22
CA ARG A 30 14.65 -5.80 1.08
C ARG A 30 15.08 -7.24 0.81
N ILE A 31 15.07 -7.70 -0.45
CA ILE A 31 15.45 -9.07 -0.81
C ILE A 31 16.89 -9.35 -0.38
N ARG A 32 17.83 -8.47 -0.72
CA ARG A 32 19.26 -8.62 -0.37
C ARG A 32 19.48 -8.72 1.14
N THR A 33 18.82 -7.86 1.91
CA THR A 33 18.97 -7.84 3.37
C THR A 33 18.40 -9.10 4.02
N ARG A 34 17.30 -9.62 3.49
CA ARG A 34 16.64 -10.85 3.95
C ARG A 34 17.42 -12.09 3.54
N TYR A 35 17.93 -12.13 2.32
CA TYR A 35 18.82 -13.19 1.83
C TYR A 35 20.06 -13.33 2.70
N LYS A 36 20.72 -12.20 3.02
CA LYS A 36 21.88 -12.21 3.94
C LYS A 36 21.52 -12.72 5.34
N SER A 37 20.28 -12.51 5.79
CA SER A 37 19.82 -12.96 7.11
C SER A 37 19.42 -14.46 7.15
N GLN A 38 19.46 -15.19 6.03
CA GLN A 38 19.16 -16.63 5.93
C GLN A 38 17.78 -17.03 6.51
N ARG A 39 16.80 -16.12 6.46
CA ARG A 39 15.43 -16.37 6.93
C ARG A 39 14.44 -15.99 5.84
N MET A 40 14.48 -16.70 4.72
CA MET A 40 13.51 -16.49 3.62
C MET A 40 12.15 -17.06 4.01
N TRP A 41 11.12 -16.22 3.95
CA TRP A 41 9.73 -16.58 4.23
C TRP A 41 8.89 -16.47 2.95
N LEU A 42 7.66 -16.99 2.96
CA LEU A 42 6.73 -16.89 1.83
C LEU A 42 6.59 -15.45 1.29
N ASP A 43 6.56 -14.48 2.20
CA ASP A 43 6.55 -13.05 1.92
C ASP A 43 7.71 -12.58 1.03
N ASP A 44 8.92 -13.12 1.24
CA ASP A 44 10.12 -12.74 0.49
C ASP A 44 10.07 -13.25 -0.96
N TYR A 45 9.33 -14.33 -1.23
CA TYR A 45 9.07 -14.81 -2.60
C TYR A 45 7.91 -14.03 -3.24
N LEU A 46 6.87 -13.75 -2.45
CA LEU A 46 5.68 -13.09 -2.97
C LEU A 46 5.96 -11.66 -3.42
N VAL A 47 6.91 -10.96 -2.80
CA VAL A 47 7.31 -9.59 -3.19
C VAL A 47 7.95 -9.51 -4.59
N ILE A 48 8.43 -10.63 -5.14
CA ILE A 48 8.98 -10.70 -6.50
C ILE A 48 7.88 -10.48 -7.54
N VAL A 49 6.64 -10.90 -7.25
CA VAL A 49 5.48 -10.74 -8.14
C VAL A 49 5.18 -9.25 -8.39
N PRO A 50 4.84 -8.41 -7.39
CA PRO A 50 4.57 -7.01 -7.62
C PRO A 50 5.80 -6.26 -8.15
N MET A 51 7.03 -6.65 -7.79
CA MET A 51 8.24 -6.05 -8.37
C MET A 51 8.35 -6.29 -9.88
N THR A 52 8.10 -7.51 -10.33
CA THR A 52 8.18 -7.88 -11.75
C THR A 52 7.07 -7.19 -12.55
N VAL A 53 5.86 -7.18 -12.00
CA VAL A 53 4.71 -6.50 -12.59
C VAL A 53 4.93 -4.99 -12.63
N ASP A 54 5.49 -4.39 -11.57
CA ASP A 54 5.80 -2.95 -11.49
C ASP A 54 6.85 -2.55 -12.52
N PHE A 55 7.85 -3.40 -12.79
CA PHE A 55 8.82 -3.16 -13.86
C PHE A 55 8.14 -3.05 -15.24
N ILE A 56 7.22 -3.97 -15.55
CA ILE A 56 6.43 -3.93 -16.79
C ILE A 56 5.53 -2.69 -16.81
N TYR A 57 4.90 -2.39 -15.68
CA TYR A 57 4.01 -1.25 -15.52
C TYR A 57 4.74 0.09 -15.70
N CYS A 58 5.96 0.23 -15.19
CA CYS A 58 6.83 1.39 -15.34
C CYS A 58 7.19 1.70 -16.81
N ILE A 59 7.27 0.66 -17.65
CA ILE A 59 7.57 0.81 -19.08
C ILE A 59 6.32 1.28 -19.86
N SER A 60 5.12 0.98 -19.37
CA SER A 60 3.87 1.21 -20.09
C SER A 60 3.63 2.67 -20.54
N PRO A 61 3.95 3.74 -19.76
CA PRO A 61 3.78 5.11 -20.24
C PRO A 61 4.65 5.45 -21.45
N TRP A 62 5.77 4.76 -21.63
CA TRP A 62 6.71 4.98 -22.73
C TRP A 62 6.40 4.11 -23.93
N ALA A 63 6.08 2.82 -23.71
CA ALA A 63 5.90 1.83 -24.77
C ALA A 63 4.49 1.81 -25.37
N LEU A 64 3.47 2.24 -24.62
CA LEU A 64 2.07 2.16 -25.03
C LEU A 64 1.51 3.58 -25.15
N PRO A 65 1.60 4.23 -26.32
CA PRO A 65 0.80 5.42 -26.59
C PRO A 65 -0.67 5.02 -26.49
N LEU A 66 -1.30 5.37 -25.36
CA LEU A 66 -2.70 5.07 -25.05
C LEU A 66 -3.66 5.76 -26.01
N LEU A 67 -3.20 6.85 -26.64
CA LEU A 67 -3.83 7.46 -27.79
C LEU A 67 -3.06 7.02 -29.04
N SER A 68 -3.70 6.21 -29.87
CA SER A 68 -3.22 6.04 -31.23
C SER A 68 -3.46 7.37 -31.96
N PRO A 69 -2.45 7.94 -32.65
CA PRO A 69 -2.66 9.11 -33.50
C PRO A 69 -3.54 8.69 -34.68
N ASP A 70 -4.84 8.70 -34.47
CA ASP A 70 -5.82 8.45 -35.53
C ASP A 70 -5.85 9.71 -36.42
N PRO A 71 -5.52 9.60 -37.72
CA PRO A 71 -5.54 10.74 -38.65
C PRO A 71 -6.92 11.39 -38.79
N ARG A 72 -7.99 10.71 -38.35
CA ARG A 72 -9.37 11.25 -38.34
C ARG A 72 -9.69 12.09 -37.11
N GLY A 73 -8.74 12.26 -36.18
CA GLY A 73 -8.92 13.04 -34.96
C GLY A 73 -9.88 12.42 -33.94
N THR A 74 -10.39 11.21 -34.20
CA THR A 74 -11.36 10.54 -33.32
C THR A 74 -10.75 9.83 -32.10
N GLY A 75 -9.41 9.83 -31.98
CA GLY A 75 -8.69 9.47 -30.75
C GLY A 75 -9.24 8.24 -30.04
N GLN A 76 -9.40 7.13 -30.76
CA GLN A 76 -9.95 5.92 -30.16
C GLN A 76 -8.91 5.29 -29.22
N PHE A 77 -9.32 5.04 -27.97
CA PHE A 77 -8.51 4.31 -27.01
C PHE A 77 -8.45 2.83 -27.40
N ASP A 78 -7.24 2.28 -27.43
CA ASP A 78 -7.05 0.84 -27.58
C ASP A 78 -7.41 0.16 -26.25
N LEU A 79 -8.62 -0.41 -26.21
CA LEU A 79 -9.20 -0.98 -25.00
C LEU A 79 -8.33 -2.09 -24.40
N ARG A 80 -7.62 -2.84 -25.25
CA ARG A 80 -6.72 -3.92 -24.80
C ARG A 80 -5.56 -3.38 -23.98
N LYS A 81 -4.96 -2.28 -24.44
CA LYS A 81 -3.85 -1.61 -23.73
C LYS A 81 -4.33 -1.00 -22.42
N LEU A 82 -5.49 -0.35 -22.44
CA LEU A 82 -6.08 0.23 -21.22
C LEU A 82 -6.36 -0.86 -20.16
N TRP A 83 -6.98 -1.97 -20.58
CA TRP A 83 -7.26 -3.09 -19.70
C TRP A 83 -5.99 -3.72 -19.12
N ALA A 84 -4.97 -3.93 -19.96
CA ALA A 84 -3.67 -4.44 -19.50
C ALA A 84 -3.01 -3.51 -18.47
N VAL A 85 -3.00 -2.19 -18.71
CA VAL A 85 -2.46 -1.18 -17.78
C VAL A 85 -3.22 -1.19 -16.45
N LEU A 86 -4.55 -1.28 -16.47
CA LEU A 86 -5.37 -1.38 -15.26
C LEU A 86 -5.07 -2.66 -14.47
N LEU A 87 -4.95 -3.80 -15.15
CA LEU A 87 -4.63 -5.07 -14.50
C LEU A 87 -3.24 -5.06 -13.86
N LEU A 88 -2.23 -4.51 -14.56
CA LEU A 88 -0.87 -4.33 -14.03
C LEU A 88 -0.89 -3.46 -12.77
N CYS A 89 -1.53 -2.29 -12.83
CA CYS A 89 -1.70 -1.37 -11.71
C CYS A 89 -2.33 -2.07 -10.48
N PHE A 90 -3.47 -2.73 -10.71
CA PHE A 90 -4.23 -3.39 -9.66
C PHE A 90 -3.43 -4.53 -9.02
N THR A 91 -2.71 -5.31 -9.84
CA THR A 91 -1.83 -6.39 -9.37
C THR A 91 -0.71 -5.84 -8.49
N VAL A 92 -0.04 -4.75 -8.90
CA VAL A 92 1.01 -4.13 -8.08
C VAL A 92 0.46 -3.68 -6.72
N ILE A 93 -0.68 -2.96 -6.71
CA ILE A 93 -1.29 -2.45 -5.48
C ILE A 93 -1.66 -3.60 -4.54
N TRP A 94 -2.44 -4.58 -5.02
CA TRP A 94 -2.97 -5.64 -4.16
C TRP A 94 -1.90 -6.60 -3.65
N PHE A 95 -0.95 -7.01 -4.50
CA PHE A 95 0.16 -7.83 -4.03
C PHE A 95 1.07 -7.08 -3.04
N SER A 96 1.25 -5.77 -3.22
CA SER A 96 2.00 -4.94 -2.25
C SER A 96 1.31 -4.93 -0.89
N ARG A 97 -0.04 -4.81 -0.85
CA ARG A 97 -0.83 -4.89 0.38
C ARG A 97 -0.73 -6.25 1.06
N ILE A 98 -0.82 -7.34 0.28
CA ILE A 98 -0.67 -8.70 0.78
C ILE A 98 0.73 -8.90 1.41
N CYS A 99 1.78 -8.49 0.71
CA CYS A 99 3.16 -8.56 1.21
C CYS A 99 3.36 -7.68 2.46
N PHE A 100 2.72 -6.51 2.55
CA PHE A 100 2.77 -5.69 3.76
C PHE A 100 2.13 -6.42 4.95
N MET A 101 0.95 -7.01 4.76
CA MET A 101 0.26 -7.73 5.83
C MET A 101 1.01 -9.01 6.25
N LEU A 102 1.64 -9.71 5.31
CA LEU A 102 2.54 -10.84 5.62
C LEU A 102 3.78 -10.40 6.40
N SER A 103 4.39 -9.27 6.02
CA SER A 103 5.49 -8.65 6.78
C SER A 103 5.07 -8.28 8.20
N LEU A 104 3.85 -7.79 8.39
CA LEU A 104 3.28 -7.49 9.71
C LEU A 104 3.02 -8.78 10.52
N ALA A 105 2.46 -9.83 9.90
CA ALA A 105 2.21 -11.11 10.55
C ALA A 105 3.50 -11.74 11.11
N ARG A 106 4.63 -11.54 10.41
CA ARG A 106 5.94 -12.06 10.80
C ARG A 106 6.51 -11.43 12.07
N ILE A 107 6.06 -10.23 12.45
CA ILE A 107 6.51 -9.58 13.68
C ILE A 107 6.03 -10.36 14.92
N PHE A 108 4.95 -11.13 14.79
CA PHE A 108 4.37 -11.87 15.90
C PHE A 108 4.88 -13.32 15.98
N PRO A 109 5.07 -13.84 17.20
CA PRO A 109 5.46 -15.23 17.39
C PRO A 109 4.39 -16.20 16.83
N PRO A 110 4.81 -17.40 16.38
CA PRO A 110 3.88 -18.46 15.99
C PRO A 110 2.97 -18.83 17.17
N GLY A 111 1.71 -19.16 16.89
CA GLY A 111 0.71 -19.51 17.91
C GLY A 111 -0.07 -18.34 18.50
N SER A 112 0.36 -17.09 18.29
CA SER A 112 -0.39 -15.93 18.79
C SER A 112 -1.71 -15.73 18.02
N PRO A 113 -2.85 -15.42 18.71
CA PRO A 113 -4.14 -15.21 18.04
C PRO A 113 -4.11 -14.01 17.10
N THR A 114 -3.31 -12.98 17.42
CA THR A 114 -3.09 -11.80 16.55
C THR A 114 -2.49 -12.20 15.21
N ARG A 115 -1.52 -13.12 15.19
CA ARG A 115 -0.93 -13.61 13.94
C ARG A 115 -1.95 -14.33 13.07
N SER A 116 -2.81 -15.15 13.67
CA SER A 116 -3.91 -15.83 12.96
C SER A 116 -4.88 -14.83 12.32
N ARG A 117 -5.27 -13.77 13.05
CA ARG A 117 -6.15 -12.72 12.53
C ARG A 117 -5.51 -11.97 11.34
N ILE A 118 -4.22 -11.65 11.41
CA ILE A 118 -3.53 -10.97 10.29
C ILE A 118 -3.42 -11.89 9.08
N LEU A 119 -3.14 -13.19 9.27
CA LEU A 119 -3.13 -14.17 8.18
C LEU A 119 -4.52 -14.35 7.55
N SER A 120 -5.59 -14.28 8.37
CA SER A 120 -6.97 -14.26 7.85
C SER A 120 -7.22 -13.02 6.98
N LEU A 121 -6.73 -11.84 7.38
CA LEU A 121 -6.81 -10.63 6.55
C LEU A 121 -6.02 -10.76 5.24
N VAL A 122 -4.86 -11.43 5.25
CA VAL A 122 -4.11 -11.73 4.03
C VAL A 122 -4.94 -12.57 3.06
N PHE A 123 -5.58 -13.64 3.56
CA PHE A 123 -6.46 -14.48 2.75
C PHE A 123 -7.65 -13.70 2.21
N LEU A 124 -8.28 -12.87 3.05
CA LEU A 124 -9.38 -12.00 2.64
C LEU A 124 -8.95 -11.03 1.52
N PHE A 125 -7.77 -10.43 1.62
CA PHE A 125 -7.26 -9.54 0.57
C PHE A 125 -6.97 -10.28 -0.74
N ALA A 126 -6.43 -11.50 -0.67
CA ALA A 126 -6.24 -12.33 -1.86
C ALA A 126 -7.58 -12.69 -2.53
N LEU A 127 -8.61 -13.02 -1.73
CA LEU A 127 -9.95 -13.30 -2.25
C LEU A 127 -10.58 -12.06 -2.90
N LEU A 128 -10.51 -10.91 -2.24
CA LEU A 128 -11.03 -9.63 -2.77
C LEU A 128 -10.31 -9.24 -4.07
N PHE A 129 -9.00 -9.44 -4.16
CA PHE A 129 -8.25 -9.27 -5.39
C PHE A 129 -8.82 -10.14 -6.53
N CYS A 130 -9.00 -11.44 -6.29
CA CYS A 130 -9.57 -12.34 -7.28
C CYS A 130 -10.98 -11.91 -7.72
N VAL A 131 -11.84 -11.52 -6.77
CA VAL A 131 -13.20 -11.04 -7.07
C VAL A 131 -13.15 -9.79 -7.95
N VAL A 132 -12.34 -8.80 -7.62
CA VAL A 132 -12.26 -7.56 -8.41
C VAL A 132 -11.67 -7.81 -9.81
N VAL A 133 -10.64 -8.67 -9.93
CA VAL A 133 -10.09 -9.06 -11.24
C VAL A 133 -11.14 -9.76 -12.09
N LEU A 134 -11.92 -10.68 -11.50
CA LEU A 134 -13.02 -11.35 -12.21
C LEU A 134 -14.10 -10.35 -12.64
N LEU A 135 -14.51 -9.44 -11.76
CA LEU A 135 -15.47 -8.38 -12.10
C LEU A 135 -14.97 -7.52 -13.27
N LEU A 136 -13.69 -7.14 -13.26
CA LEU A 136 -13.06 -6.38 -14.34
C LEU A 136 -12.99 -7.17 -15.65
N ALA A 137 -12.71 -8.47 -15.58
CA ALA A 137 -12.65 -9.35 -16.75
C ALA A 137 -14.03 -9.58 -17.38
N PHE A 138 -15.08 -9.75 -16.57
CA PHE A 138 -16.44 -10.01 -17.08
C PHE A 138 -17.14 -8.77 -17.64
N HIS A 139 -16.90 -7.58 -17.08
CA HIS A 139 -17.59 -6.36 -17.52
C HIS A 139 -16.93 -5.66 -18.71
N CYS A 140 -15.63 -5.88 -18.91
CA CYS A 140 -14.90 -5.36 -20.05
C CYS A 140 -14.35 -6.53 -20.86
N ASP A 141 -15.15 -7.05 -21.79
CA ASP A 141 -14.67 -8.01 -22.79
C ASP A 141 -13.89 -7.25 -23.88
N PRO A 142 -12.54 -7.39 -23.95
CA PRO A 142 -11.73 -6.68 -24.92
C PRO A 142 -11.92 -7.17 -26.37
N TYR A 143 -12.67 -8.25 -26.59
CA TYR A 143 -12.89 -8.84 -27.91
C TYR A 143 -14.27 -8.53 -28.49
N ASN A 144 -15.32 -8.56 -27.68
CA ASN A 144 -16.70 -8.42 -28.19
C ASN A 144 -17.40 -7.11 -27.82
N SER A 145 -16.93 -6.37 -26.80
CA SER A 145 -17.63 -5.17 -26.36
C SER A 145 -17.23 -3.94 -27.20
N SER A 146 -18.22 -3.10 -27.55
CA SER A 146 -17.92 -1.80 -28.15
C SER A 146 -17.11 -0.98 -27.14
N ALA A 147 -16.03 -0.33 -27.60
CA ALA A 147 -15.15 0.46 -26.72
C ALA A 147 -15.92 1.50 -25.89
N THR A 148 -17.06 1.98 -26.40
CA THR A 148 -17.97 2.89 -25.71
C THR A 148 -18.62 2.28 -24.48
N HIS A 149 -18.92 0.98 -24.46
CA HIS A 149 -19.52 0.32 -23.30
C HIS A 149 -18.51 0.17 -22.15
N CYS A 150 -17.30 -0.30 -22.43
CA CYS A 150 -16.28 -0.45 -21.38
C CYS A 150 -15.75 0.91 -20.86
N VAL A 151 -15.63 1.94 -21.69
CA VAL A 151 -15.27 3.29 -21.20
C VAL A 151 -16.38 3.90 -20.34
N LYS A 152 -17.65 3.66 -20.67
CA LYS A 152 -18.77 4.05 -19.80
C LYS A 152 -18.74 3.29 -18.47
N PHE A 153 -18.41 2.00 -18.51
CA PHE A 153 -18.28 1.15 -17.33
C PHE A 153 -17.23 1.71 -16.35
N LEU A 154 -16.05 2.08 -16.85
CA LEU A 154 -14.99 2.69 -16.04
C LEU A 154 -15.36 4.02 -15.37
N ARG A 155 -16.43 4.70 -15.81
CA ARG A 155 -16.80 6.03 -15.29
C ARG A 155 -18.01 6.01 -14.38
N PHE A 156 -19.06 5.28 -14.74
CA PHE A 156 -20.35 5.39 -14.08
C PHE A 156 -20.86 4.09 -13.48
N ASP A 157 -20.12 3.00 -13.66
CA ASP A 157 -20.62 1.71 -13.22
C ASP A 157 -20.56 1.54 -11.69
N PRO A 158 -21.64 1.01 -11.08
CA PRO A 158 -21.64 0.61 -9.68
C PRO A 158 -20.47 -0.31 -9.30
N ALA A 159 -20.01 -1.20 -10.19
CA ALA A 159 -18.88 -2.09 -9.92
C ALA A 159 -17.56 -1.32 -9.81
N THR A 160 -17.36 -0.28 -10.62
CA THR A 160 -16.19 0.61 -10.48
C THR A 160 -16.23 1.29 -9.11
N LYS A 161 -17.36 1.89 -8.72
CA LYS A 161 -17.51 2.50 -7.39
C LYS A 161 -17.24 1.49 -6.27
N TYR A 162 -17.77 0.27 -6.40
CA TYR A 162 -17.53 -0.82 -5.45
C TYR A 162 -16.04 -1.18 -5.35
N ALA A 163 -15.33 -1.34 -6.48
CA ALA A 163 -13.91 -1.62 -6.48
C ALA A 163 -13.10 -0.53 -5.75
N TYR A 164 -13.41 0.74 -6.00
CA TYR A 164 -12.80 1.88 -5.31
C TYR A 164 -13.13 1.90 -3.80
N SER A 165 -14.35 1.57 -3.41
CA SER A 165 -14.74 1.48 -2.00
C SER A 165 -14.00 0.35 -1.28
N VAL A 166 -13.91 -0.83 -1.90
CA VAL A 166 -13.15 -1.98 -1.38
C VAL A 166 -11.68 -1.62 -1.20
N ASP A 167 -11.11 -0.90 -2.16
CA ASP A 167 -9.72 -0.42 -2.11
C ASP A 167 -9.49 0.54 -0.93
N THR A 168 -10.41 1.50 -0.74
CA THR A 168 -10.38 2.46 0.39
C THR A 168 -10.49 1.74 1.74
N ILE A 169 -11.42 0.80 1.86
CA ILE A 169 -11.62 0.02 3.09
C ILE A 169 -10.37 -0.82 3.39
N SER A 170 -9.76 -1.42 2.37
CA SER A 170 -8.52 -2.17 2.52
C SER A 170 -7.39 -1.30 3.08
N ASP A 171 -7.21 -0.07 2.59
CA ASP A 171 -6.20 0.85 3.10
C ASP A 171 -6.48 1.29 4.55
N ILE A 172 -7.75 1.55 4.89
CA ILE A 172 -8.15 1.86 6.26
C ILE A 172 -7.83 0.69 7.20
N ILE A 173 -8.14 -0.55 6.80
CA ILE A 173 -7.81 -1.76 7.57
C ILE A 173 -6.29 -1.89 7.76
N MET A 174 -5.49 -1.62 6.71
CA MET A 174 -4.03 -1.66 6.79
C MET A 174 -3.43 -0.60 7.70
N ILE A 175 -4.10 0.54 7.89
CA ILE A 175 -3.68 1.59 8.83
C ILE A 175 -4.10 1.23 10.26
N ILE A 176 -5.35 0.80 10.45
CA ILE A 176 -5.90 0.48 11.76
C ILE A 176 -5.22 -0.76 12.37
N THR A 177 -4.94 -1.80 11.58
CA THR A 177 -4.36 -3.06 12.06
C THR A 177 -3.06 -2.87 12.85
N PRO A 178 -1.99 -2.24 12.31
CA PRO A 178 -0.77 -1.98 13.07
C PRO A 178 -0.98 -1.01 14.23
N LEU A 179 -1.91 -0.04 14.15
CA LEU A 179 -2.22 0.85 15.27
C LEU A 179 -2.81 0.10 16.47
N VAL A 180 -3.82 -0.73 16.23
CA VAL A 180 -4.47 -1.55 17.27
C VAL A 180 -3.46 -2.49 17.91
N VAL A 181 -2.60 -3.10 17.10
CA VAL A 181 -1.48 -3.93 17.58
C VAL A 181 -0.56 -3.14 18.50
N LEU A 182 -0.13 -1.94 18.07
CA LEU A 182 0.80 -1.10 18.81
C LEU A 182 0.23 -0.61 20.14
N TRP A 183 -1.09 -0.44 20.23
CA TRP A 183 -1.78 -0.06 21.46
C TRP A 183 -1.90 -1.22 22.44
N LYS A 184 -2.10 -2.45 21.95
CA LYS A 184 -2.20 -3.63 22.82
C LYS A 184 -0.86 -4.11 23.36
N VAL A 185 0.23 -3.93 22.62
CA VAL A 185 1.55 -4.44 23.03
C VAL A 185 2.37 -3.34 23.72
N LYS A 186 2.88 -3.63 24.93
CA LYS A 186 3.82 -2.77 25.67
C LYS A 186 5.22 -2.82 25.05
N LEU A 187 5.36 -2.34 23.81
CA LEU A 187 6.66 -2.23 23.13
C LEU A 187 7.48 -1.04 23.65
N PRO A 188 8.82 -1.13 23.65
CA PRO A 188 9.70 0.01 23.89
C PRO A 188 9.39 1.17 22.94
N LYS A 189 9.49 2.42 23.43
CA LYS A 189 9.15 3.64 22.67
C LYS A 189 9.83 3.70 21.28
N LEU A 190 11.03 3.14 21.16
CA LEU A 190 11.82 3.14 19.93
C LEU A 190 11.24 2.24 18.84
N GLU A 191 10.77 1.05 19.19
CA GLU A 191 10.16 0.12 18.23
C GLU A 191 8.82 0.64 17.71
N LYS A 192 8.06 1.32 18.59
CA LYS A 192 6.81 2.00 18.21
C LYS A 192 7.05 3.06 17.13
N ARG A 193 8.15 3.81 17.20
CA ARG A 193 8.50 4.85 16.19
C ARG A 193 8.77 4.25 14.82
N ILE A 194 9.42 3.09 14.73
CA ILE A 194 9.72 2.43 13.45
C ILE A 194 8.43 1.99 12.76
N ILE A 195 7.49 1.39 13.52
CA ILE A 195 6.21 0.95 12.97
C ILE A 195 5.36 2.17 12.57
N LEU A 196 5.38 3.24 13.36
CA LEU A 196 4.70 4.50 13.01
C LEU A 196 5.27 5.14 11.74
N ALA A 197 6.59 5.06 11.53
CA ALA A 197 7.22 5.54 10.31
C ALA A 197 6.85 4.72 9.06
N ALA A 198 6.52 3.44 9.21
CA ALA A 198 5.96 2.68 8.10
C ALA A 198 4.48 3.00 7.85
N LEU A 199 3.74 3.32 8.92
CA LEU A 199 2.33 3.71 8.83
C LEU A 199 2.14 5.01 8.03
N SER A 200 3.08 5.95 8.09
CA SER A 200 2.99 7.18 7.30
C SER A 200 2.98 6.92 5.79
N GLY A 201 3.65 5.86 5.32
CA GLY A 201 3.57 5.41 3.94
C GLY A 201 2.16 4.99 3.54
N SER A 202 1.45 4.26 4.42
CA SER A 202 0.05 3.85 4.18
C SER A 202 -0.93 5.02 4.20
N ILE A 203 -0.67 6.04 5.02
CA ILE A 203 -1.46 7.28 5.01
C ILE A 203 -1.24 8.04 3.70
N MET A 204 0.01 8.10 3.22
CA MET A 204 0.32 8.72 1.93
C MET A 204 -0.38 8.03 0.76
N THR A 205 -0.41 6.69 0.73
CA THR A 205 -1.14 5.95 -0.32
C THR A 205 -2.64 6.20 -0.25
N LEU A 206 -3.22 6.25 0.96
CA LEU A 206 -4.65 6.57 1.14
C LEU A 206 -4.97 7.99 0.64
N LEU A 207 -4.11 8.98 0.90
CA LEU A 207 -4.28 10.35 0.41
C LEU A 207 -4.19 10.42 -1.12
N LEU A 208 -3.21 9.75 -1.73
CA LEU A 208 -3.10 9.66 -3.19
C LEU A 208 -4.35 9.02 -3.80
N PHE A 209 -4.88 7.98 -3.16
CA PHE A 209 -6.10 7.32 -3.60
C PHE A 209 -7.34 8.21 -3.43
N ALA A 210 -7.45 8.97 -2.34
CA ALA A 210 -8.53 9.93 -2.12
C ALA A 210 -8.52 11.04 -3.20
N VAL A 211 -7.34 11.52 -3.59
CA VAL A 211 -7.19 12.46 -4.71
C VAL A 211 -7.61 11.80 -6.03
N LEU A 212 -7.22 10.55 -6.27
CA LEU A 212 -7.63 9.80 -7.45
C LEU A 212 -9.15 9.63 -7.52
N MET A 213 -9.79 9.29 -6.40
CA MET A 213 -11.24 9.22 -6.23
C MET A 213 -11.90 10.56 -6.55
N PHE A 214 -11.38 11.65 -5.99
CA PHE A 214 -11.92 12.99 -6.20
C PHE A 214 -11.83 13.40 -7.68
N ILE A 215 -10.72 13.13 -8.36
CA ILE A 215 -10.56 13.42 -9.79
C ILE A 215 -11.48 12.52 -10.63
N THR A 216 -11.62 11.25 -10.25
CA THR A 216 -12.35 10.24 -11.03
C THR A 216 -13.86 10.35 -10.86
N PHE A 217 -14.37 10.83 -9.72
CA PHE A 217 -15.81 10.95 -9.46
C PHE A 217 -16.28 12.40 -9.30
N GLY A 218 -15.38 13.38 -9.37
CA GLY A 218 -15.71 14.78 -9.20
C GLY A 218 -16.58 15.36 -10.33
N PRO A 219 -17.31 16.45 -10.06
CA PRO A 219 -18.22 17.08 -11.03
C PRO A 219 -17.51 17.62 -12.28
N PHE A 220 -16.19 17.78 -12.23
CA PHE A 220 -15.35 18.27 -13.32
C PHE A 220 -15.14 17.26 -14.46
N GLN A 221 -15.67 16.04 -14.32
CA GLN A 221 -15.47 14.92 -15.24
C GLN A 221 -16.18 15.08 -16.60
N ARG A 222 -16.80 16.23 -16.90
CA ARG A 222 -17.40 16.50 -18.23
C ARG A 222 -16.29 16.57 -19.32
N TYR A 223 -15.95 15.39 -19.83
CA TYR A 223 -15.32 15.06 -21.12
C TYR A 223 -13.89 15.55 -21.43
N ASN A 224 -13.14 16.11 -20.49
CA ASN A 224 -11.79 16.58 -20.82
C ASN A 224 -10.76 15.42 -20.78
N LEU A 225 -10.19 15.11 -21.95
CA LEU A 225 -9.05 14.20 -22.14
C LEU A 225 -7.90 14.42 -21.11
N PRO A 226 -7.54 15.66 -20.74
CA PRO A 226 -6.57 15.94 -19.67
C PRO A 226 -6.78 15.17 -18.36
N TYR A 227 -8.02 14.96 -17.91
CA TYR A 227 -8.29 14.29 -16.64
C TYR A 227 -7.98 12.80 -16.70
N VAL A 228 -8.21 12.15 -17.85
CA VAL A 228 -7.89 10.73 -18.02
C VAL A 228 -6.38 10.51 -17.89
N ILE A 229 -5.59 11.38 -18.52
CA ILE A 229 -4.13 11.35 -18.43
C ILE A 229 -3.68 11.56 -16.97
N LEU A 230 -4.28 12.54 -16.27
CA LEU A 230 -3.97 12.80 -14.87
C LEU A 230 -4.30 11.59 -13.97
N SER A 231 -5.47 10.97 -14.14
CA SER A 231 -5.86 9.77 -13.39
C SER A 231 -4.90 8.60 -13.64
N ILE A 232 -4.43 8.41 -14.87
CA ILE A 232 -3.44 7.37 -15.19
C ILE A 232 -2.09 7.68 -14.52
N MET A 233 -1.59 8.92 -14.63
CA MET A 233 -0.33 9.29 -13.97
C MET A 233 -0.42 9.14 -12.45
N LEU A 234 -1.58 9.49 -11.87
CA LEU A 234 -1.81 9.34 -10.43
C LEU A 234 -1.92 7.86 -10.02
N SER A 235 -2.51 7.00 -10.85
CA SER A 235 -2.55 5.56 -10.58
C SER A 235 -1.14 4.94 -10.59
N HIS A 236 -0.23 5.41 -11.44
CA HIS A 236 1.18 5.04 -11.37
C HIS A 236 1.83 5.44 -10.05
N LEU A 237 1.60 6.67 -9.58
CA LEU A 237 2.11 7.12 -8.28
C LEU A 237 1.53 6.29 -7.12
N THR A 238 0.25 5.95 -7.17
CA THR A 238 -0.40 5.07 -6.17
C THR A 238 0.22 3.67 -6.18
N ALA A 239 0.47 3.08 -7.35
CA ALA A 239 1.12 1.76 -7.45
C ALA A 239 2.56 1.78 -6.90
N ALA A 240 3.37 2.75 -7.35
CA ALA A 240 4.76 2.89 -6.90
C ALA A 240 4.85 3.18 -5.39
N SER A 241 3.97 4.03 -4.86
CA SER A 241 3.92 4.33 -3.42
C SER A 241 3.46 3.13 -2.60
N SER A 242 2.51 2.32 -3.09
CA SER A 242 2.10 1.09 -2.42
C SER A 242 3.26 0.10 -2.29
N LEU A 243 4.04 -0.09 -3.36
CA LEU A 243 5.24 -0.94 -3.33
C LEU A 243 6.34 -0.35 -2.42
N LEU A 244 6.54 0.97 -2.40
CA LEU A 244 7.44 1.64 -1.46
C LEU A 244 7.03 1.39 0.00
N THR A 245 5.75 1.60 0.33
CA THR A 245 5.19 1.39 1.67
C THR A 245 5.32 -0.06 2.12
N CYS A 246 5.08 -1.02 1.21
CA CYS A 246 5.31 -2.44 1.47
C CYS A 246 6.75 -2.73 1.91
N ASN A 247 7.72 -2.04 1.33
CA ASN A 247 9.14 -2.21 1.64
C ASN A 247 9.64 -1.33 2.79
N ALA A 248 8.91 -0.29 3.16
CA ALA A 248 9.32 0.71 4.16
C ALA A 248 9.67 0.08 5.51
N LEU A 249 8.86 -0.89 6.01
CA LEU A 249 9.13 -1.58 7.28
C LEU A 249 10.53 -2.20 7.32
N VAL A 250 10.94 -2.88 6.25
CA VAL A 250 12.23 -3.58 6.19
C VAL A 250 13.37 -2.59 6.02
N VAL A 251 13.21 -1.63 5.11
CA VAL A 251 14.24 -0.63 4.81
C VAL A 251 14.50 0.26 6.02
N VAL A 252 13.46 0.80 6.65
CA VAL A 252 13.59 1.65 7.85
C VAL A 252 14.22 0.86 9.00
N THR A 253 13.80 -0.39 9.23
CA THR A 253 14.41 -1.23 10.28
C THR A 253 15.89 -1.50 10.01
N ASN A 254 16.28 -1.72 8.75
CA ASN A 254 17.67 -1.95 8.41
C ASN A 254 18.53 -0.69 8.58
N ILE A 255 18.05 0.46 8.07
CA ILE A 255 18.72 1.76 8.28
C ILE A 255 18.90 2.02 9.77
N PHE A 256 17.86 1.79 10.56
CA PHE A 256 17.90 1.95 12.01
C PHE A 256 18.95 1.04 12.66
N ARG A 257 19.03 -0.23 12.26
CA ARG A 257 20.05 -1.18 12.76
C ARG A 257 21.46 -0.75 12.39
N VAL A 258 21.67 -0.27 11.18
CA VAL A 258 22.98 0.23 10.73
C VAL A 258 23.38 1.48 11.53
N TYR A 259 22.46 2.41 11.71
CA TYR A 259 22.68 3.62 12.51
C TYR A 259 23.05 3.28 13.95
N ARG A 260 22.26 2.42 14.62
CA ARG A 260 22.52 1.99 16.00
C ARG A 260 23.88 1.30 16.17
N ARG A 261 24.29 0.46 15.21
CA ARG A 261 25.61 -0.20 15.22
C ARG A 261 26.75 0.80 15.11
N ARG A 262 26.57 1.90 14.36
CA ARG A 262 27.58 2.96 14.25
C ARG A 262 27.65 3.77 15.55
N THR A 263 26.51 4.16 16.12
CA THR A 263 26.48 4.92 17.37
C THR A 263 27.06 4.15 18.54
N GLY A 264 26.75 2.85 18.69
CA GLY A 264 27.30 2.03 19.78
C GLY A 264 28.83 1.92 19.73
N ARG A 265 29.42 1.83 18.52
CA ARG A 265 30.89 1.84 18.34
C ARG A 265 31.53 3.17 18.73
N ILE A 266 30.82 4.28 18.54
CA ILE A 266 31.31 5.62 18.91
C ILE A 266 31.29 5.79 20.44
N GLU A 267 30.27 5.28 21.11
CA GLU A 267 30.19 5.30 22.58
C GLU A 267 31.26 4.39 23.21
N GLU A 268 31.48 3.20 22.66
CA GLU A 268 32.53 2.27 23.11
C GLU A 268 33.94 2.86 22.90
N ALA A 269 34.19 3.52 21.77
CA ALA A 269 35.46 4.20 21.52
C ALA A 269 35.67 5.48 22.36
N ARG A 270 34.61 6.03 22.98
CA ARG A 270 34.68 7.22 23.83
C ARG A 270 34.75 6.92 25.31
N SER A 271 34.50 5.68 25.74
CA SER A 271 34.79 5.29 27.12
C SER A 271 36.32 5.34 27.25
N PRO A 272 36.89 6.40 27.86
CA PRO A 272 38.33 6.47 28.02
C PRO A 272 38.70 5.26 28.86
N GLU A 273 39.73 4.51 28.46
CA GLU A 273 40.43 3.65 29.39
C GLU A 273 40.74 4.53 30.61
N THR A 274 39.92 4.42 31.65
CA THR A 274 40.30 4.76 33.01
C THR A 274 41.41 3.78 33.30
N THR A 275 42.58 4.15 32.79
CA THR A 275 43.87 3.59 33.07
C THR A 275 43.88 3.54 34.57
N SER A 276 43.69 2.33 35.07
CA SER A 276 43.74 2.05 36.48
C SER A 276 45.16 2.39 36.86
N ALA A 277 45.33 3.61 37.37
CA ALA A 277 46.53 4.02 38.06
C ALA A 277 46.61 3.10 39.27
N ASP A 278 47.32 2.00 39.03
CA ASP A 278 48.31 1.42 39.92
C ASP A 278 48.50 2.25 41.19
N SER A 279 47.86 1.80 42.26
CA SER A 279 48.21 2.18 43.62
C SER A 279 47.98 0.96 44.51
N SER A 280 49.01 0.11 44.51
CA SER A 280 49.53 -0.67 45.65
C SER A 280 48.58 -1.56 46.47
N ASN A 281 48.78 -2.89 46.32
CA ASN A 281 49.06 -3.92 47.36
C ASN A 281 48.31 -3.89 48.72
N PRO A 282 48.02 -5.04 49.39
CA PRO A 282 48.99 -6.14 49.51
C PRO A 282 48.46 -7.59 49.70
N THR A 283 49.39 -8.54 49.59
CA THR A 283 49.51 -9.79 50.37
C THR A 283 48.64 -11.02 50.04
N ARG A 284 49.37 -12.02 49.53
CA ARG A 284 49.11 -13.46 49.41
C ARG A 284 49.04 -14.14 50.79
N PRO A 285 48.14 -15.12 51.00
CA PRO A 285 48.59 -16.51 51.27
C PRO A 285 47.73 -17.51 50.48
N ALA A 286 48.32 -18.34 49.61
CA ALA A 286 48.79 -19.71 49.86
C ALA A 286 47.70 -20.79 49.60
N PRO A 287 48.05 -21.93 48.97
CA PRO A 287 47.10 -22.83 48.32
C PRO A 287 46.75 -24.03 49.21
N THR A 288 45.46 -24.24 49.47
CA THR A 288 44.95 -25.47 50.06
C THR A 288 44.52 -26.43 48.96
N SER A 289 45.20 -27.56 48.94
CA SER A 289 44.99 -28.73 48.09
C SER A 289 43.76 -29.57 48.47
N ALA A 290 43.17 -30.18 47.44
CA ALA A 290 42.35 -31.40 47.40
C ALA A 290 40.83 -31.29 47.63
N PRO A 291 39.99 -32.24 47.15
CA PRO A 291 40.29 -33.42 46.34
C PRO A 291 39.53 -33.49 44.99
N VAL A 292 40.07 -34.36 44.14
CA VAL A 292 39.44 -35.00 42.98
C VAL A 292 38.14 -35.67 43.41
N PHE A 293 37.02 -35.32 42.77
CA PHE A 293 35.78 -36.10 42.88
C PHE A 293 35.65 -37.02 41.68
N GLU A 294 35.55 -38.28 42.06
CA GLU A 294 35.52 -39.50 41.30
C GLU A 294 34.17 -39.68 40.59
N LEU A 295 34.28 -40.38 39.47
CA LEU A 295 33.22 -40.92 38.63
C LEU A 295 32.19 -41.70 39.47
N ASP A 296 30.92 -41.30 39.45
CA ASP A 296 29.83 -42.24 39.75
C ASP A 296 28.87 -42.36 38.57
N LYS A 297 28.60 -43.63 38.26
CA LYS A 297 27.94 -44.14 37.07
C LYS A 297 26.82 -45.04 37.58
N THR A 298 25.69 -44.41 37.90
CA THR A 298 24.48 -45.09 38.40
C THR A 298 23.33 -44.51 37.61
N LYS A 299 22.96 -45.10 36.46
CA LYS A 299 21.92 -46.14 36.34
C LYS A 299 20.73 -45.85 37.25
N GLU A 300 19.75 -45.12 36.73
CA GLU A 300 18.42 -45.09 37.33
C GLU A 300 17.36 -45.17 36.22
N ASP A 301 16.62 -46.26 36.31
CA ASP A 301 15.52 -46.65 35.45
C ASP A 301 14.28 -45.77 35.70
N ALA A 302 13.48 -45.63 34.64
CA ALA A 302 12.02 -45.51 34.63
C ALA A 302 11.31 -44.91 35.87
N ASN A 303 10.81 -43.67 35.74
CA ASN A 303 9.38 -43.36 35.97
C ASN A 303 9.06 -41.92 35.55
N HIS A 304 8.43 -41.73 34.37
CA HIS A 304 7.85 -40.42 34.05
C HIS A 304 6.40 -40.38 34.53
N GLN A 305 6.25 -39.99 35.79
CA GLN A 305 4.99 -39.61 36.41
C GLN A 305 4.57 -38.23 35.89
N SER A 306 3.32 -38.14 35.42
CA SER A 306 2.64 -36.90 35.06
C SER A 306 2.58 -35.92 36.25
N PRO A 307 2.79 -34.60 36.05
CA PRO A 307 2.37 -33.61 37.03
C PRO A 307 0.88 -33.29 36.85
N GLN A 308 0.08 -33.72 37.83
CA GLN A 308 -1.21 -33.08 38.14
C GLN A 308 -0.93 -31.63 38.56
N SER A 309 -1.40 -30.68 37.76
CA SER A 309 -1.46 -29.27 38.13
C SER A 309 -2.65 -29.08 39.08
N SER A 310 -2.34 -28.93 40.37
CA SER A 310 -3.24 -28.37 41.38
C SER A 310 -3.67 -26.97 40.96
N TYR A 311 -4.98 -26.74 40.92
CA TYR A 311 -5.60 -25.45 40.61
C TYR A 311 -6.17 -24.91 41.92
N ASP A 312 -5.55 -23.86 42.46
CA ASP A 312 -6.07 -23.08 43.60
C ASP A 312 -6.96 -21.94 43.07
N PRO A 313 -8.24 -21.84 43.46
CA PRO A 313 -9.05 -20.66 43.21
C PRO A 313 -9.34 -19.97 44.55
N ASN A 314 -8.66 -18.88 44.86
CA ASN A 314 -9.09 -17.94 45.89
C ASN A 314 -8.36 -16.60 45.71
N ILE A 315 -8.99 -15.65 45.02
CA ILE A 315 -8.75 -14.23 45.29
C ILE A 315 -10.11 -13.53 45.29
N ASP A 316 -10.47 -13.12 46.50
CA ASP A 316 -11.64 -12.35 46.84
C ASP A 316 -11.56 -10.91 46.33
N THR A 317 -12.75 -10.46 45.96
CA THR A 317 -13.27 -9.12 45.81
C THR A 317 -12.74 -8.09 46.83
N THR A 318 -12.39 -6.90 46.36
CA THR A 318 -12.62 -5.67 47.13
C THR A 318 -12.95 -4.51 46.19
N SER A 319 -14.21 -4.09 46.31
CA SER A 319 -14.74 -2.79 45.93
C SER A 319 -14.00 -1.69 46.68
N ASP A 320 -13.70 -0.59 46.01
CA ASP A 320 -14.02 0.75 46.51
C ASP A 320 -13.93 1.77 45.38
N GLY A 321 -14.98 2.57 45.27
CA GLY A 321 -15.11 3.66 44.32
C GLY A 321 -14.63 4.98 44.92
N ALA A 322 -14.29 5.93 44.04
CA ALA A 322 -14.54 7.34 44.26
C ALA A 322 -14.49 8.11 42.93
N THR A 323 -15.45 9.02 42.86
CA THR A 323 -15.83 10.08 41.92
C THR A 323 -14.77 11.11 41.53
N GLU A 324 -15.19 11.97 40.58
CA GLU A 324 -14.60 13.24 40.10
C GLU A 324 -13.57 13.07 38.96
N SER A 325 -13.55 13.83 37.88
CA SER A 325 -14.09 15.16 37.59
C SER A 325 -14.17 15.37 36.06
N GLU A 326 -15.04 16.28 35.66
CA GLU A 326 -15.36 16.77 34.33
C GLU A 326 -14.14 17.15 33.47
N GLY A 327 -14.22 16.79 32.20
CA GLY A 327 -13.29 17.19 31.15
C GLY A 327 -14.02 17.30 29.83
N SER A 328 -14.82 18.36 29.69
CA SER A 328 -15.49 18.80 28.47
C SER A 328 -14.48 18.94 27.33
N ALA A 329 -14.51 17.99 26.38
CA ALA A 329 -13.82 18.09 25.11
C ALA A 329 -14.87 18.26 24.01
N ALA A 330 -14.90 19.48 23.47
CA ALA A 330 -15.79 19.90 22.40
C ALA A 330 -15.75 18.95 21.18
N PRO A 331 -16.88 18.74 20.48
CA PRO A 331 -16.85 18.08 19.18
C PRO A 331 -16.20 19.01 18.16
N VAL A 332 -15.11 18.54 17.55
CA VAL A 332 -14.57 19.13 16.32
C VAL A 332 -15.57 18.85 15.20
N SER A 333 -16.52 19.77 15.04
CA SER A 333 -17.31 19.93 13.82
C SER A 333 -16.39 20.52 12.76
N MET A 334 -15.99 19.70 11.79
CA MET A 334 -15.29 20.15 10.59
C MET A 334 -15.97 19.48 9.40
N PHE A 335 -16.34 20.30 8.42
CA PHE A 335 -17.13 20.00 7.21
C PHE A 335 -18.67 20.10 7.32
N THR A 336 -19.14 21.30 7.65
CA THR A 336 -20.37 21.81 7.01
C THR A 336 -20.00 22.24 5.59
N LEU A 337 -20.11 21.32 4.64
CA LEU A 337 -20.04 21.67 3.22
C LEU A 337 -21.36 22.32 2.84
N THR A 338 -21.26 23.57 2.43
CA THR A 338 -22.34 24.43 1.93
C THR A 338 -23.21 23.67 0.91
N GLN A 339 -24.47 23.42 1.24
CA GLN A 339 -25.50 23.15 0.24
C GLN A 339 -25.67 24.43 -0.59
N ILE A 340 -25.01 24.48 -1.73
CA ILE A 340 -25.41 25.38 -2.81
C ILE A 340 -26.50 24.64 -3.57
N THR A 341 -27.72 25.12 -3.41
CA THR A 341 -28.90 24.66 -4.14
C THR A 341 -28.65 24.76 -5.63
N MET A 342 -28.80 23.62 -6.30
CA MET A 342 -28.55 23.42 -7.74
C MET A 342 -29.83 23.72 -8.55
N GLU A 343 -30.53 24.80 -8.21
CA GLU A 343 -31.82 25.18 -8.82
C GLU A 343 -31.72 26.30 -9.87
N ASP A 344 -30.54 26.93 -10.05
CA ASP A 344 -30.42 28.11 -10.94
C ASP A 344 -29.60 27.88 -12.23
N TYR A 345 -29.29 26.62 -12.57
CA TYR A 345 -28.50 26.29 -13.78
C TYR A 345 -29.31 25.74 -14.95
N ASP A 346 -30.60 25.44 -14.76
CA ASP A 346 -31.47 24.88 -15.82
C ASP A 346 -32.12 25.95 -16.73
N SER A 347 -31.95 27.24 -16.43
CA SER A 347 -32.58 28.32 -17.20
C SER A 347 -31.79 28.79 -18.44
N ARG A 348 -30.53 28.34 -18.61
CA ARG A 348 -29.64 28.88 -19.67
C ARG A 348 -29.32 27.97 -20.85
N TYR A 349 -29.86 26.75 -20.89
CA TYR A 349 -29.69 25.84 -22.03
C TYR A 349 -31.04 25.24 -22.44
N GLY A 350 -31.85 26.06 -23.10
CA GLY A 350 -33.01 25.56 -23.85
C GLY A 350 -32.58 24.61 -24.97
N PRO A 351 -33.46 23.68 -25.40
CA PRO A 351 -33.18 22.76 -26.48
C PRO A 351 -32.87 23.52 -27.78
N PRO A 352 -32.00 22.96 -28.66
CA PRO A 352 -31.66 23.58 -29.93
C PRO A 352 -32.92 23.74 -30.78
N ASP A 353 -33.19 24.99 -31.13
CA ASP A 353 -34.32 25.41 -31.95
C ASP A 353 -34.23 24.73 -33.33
N SER A 354 -35.19 23.87 -33.63
CA SER A 354 -35.23 22.99 -34.81
C SER A 354 -35.75 23.68 -36.07
N THR A 355 -35.73 25.01 -36.11
CA THR A 355 -36.50 25.81 -37.08
C THR A 355 -35.66 26.70 -38.00
N ASN A 356 -34.38 26.39 -38.25
CA ASN A 356 -33.57 27.15 -39.22
C ASN A 356 -33.36 26.41 -40.58
N PRO A 357 -34.22 26.63 -41.60
CA PRO A 357 -34.14 25.96 -42.90
C PRO A 357 -33.16 26.59 -43.90
N ARG A 358 -32.12 27.31 -43.45
CA ARG A 358 -31.34 28.23 -44.32
C ARG A 358 -29.89 27.84 -44.62
N SER A 359 -29.61 26.55 -44.82
CA SER A 359 -28.34 26.11 -45.40
C SER A 359 -28.54 24.99 -46.43
N ARG A 360 -29.28 25.28 -47.51
CA ARG A 360 -29.15 24.55 -48.78
C ARG A 360 -27.80 24.89 -49.41
N LEU A 361 -26.85 23.96 -49.34
CA LEU A 361 -25.68 23.96 -50.20
C LEU A 361 -26.10 23.62 -51.65
N PRO A 362 -25.58 24.32 -52.67
CA PRO A 362 -25.86 24.05 -54.07
C PRO A 362 -25.23 22.72 -54.52
N GLY A 363 -25.98 22.00 -55.35
CA GLY A 363 -25.70 20.63 -55.77
C GLY A 363 -24.36 20.41 -56.46
N VAL A 364 -23.73 19.31 -56.08
CA VAL A 364 -22.63 18.69 -56.84
C VAL A 364 -23.26 17.83 -57.95
N PRO A 365 -22.92 18.05 -59.23
CA PRO A 365 -23.43 17.24 -60.32
C PRO A 365 -22.81 15.83 -60.29
N ILE A 366 -23.67 14.82 -60.31
CA ILE A 366 -23.31 13.41 -60.44
C ILE A 366 -23.04 13.14 -61.93
N SER A 367 -21.78 12.91 -62.29
CA SER A 367 -21.42 12.40 -63.61
C SER A 367 -21.71 10.88 -63.66
N SER A 368 -22.74 10.52 -64.41
CA SER A 368 -23.02 9.13 -64.81
C SER A 368 -22.04 8.73 -65.91
N THR A 369 -21.07 7.87 -65.56
CA THR A 369 -20.24 7.16 -66.55
C THR A 369 -20.85 5.78 -66.76
N ARG A 370 -21.56 5.64 -67.88
CA ARG A 370 -22.03 4.36 -68.43
C ARG A 370 -20.84 3.68 -69.10
N VAL A 371 -20.45 2.49 -68.65
CA VAL A 371 -19.55 1.60 -69.40
C VAL A 371 -20.40 0.48 -69.99
N ALA A 372 -20.05 0.16 -71.23
CA ALA A 372 -20.70 -0.75 -72.16
C ALA A 372 -20.74 -2.22 -71.71
#